data_AF-A0AAE3G2M3-F1
#
_entry.id   AF-A0AAE3G2M3-F1
#
_cell.length_a   1.000
_cell.length_b   1.000
_cell.length_c   1.000
_cell.angle_alpha   90.00
_cell.angle_beta   90.00
_cell.angle_gamma   90.00
#
_symmetry.space_group_name_H-M   'P 1'
#
loop_
_entity.id
_entity.type
_entity.pdbx_description
1 polymer ?
#
loop_
_entity_poly.entity_id
_entity_poly.type
_entity_poly.pdbx_seq_one_letter_code
_entity_poly.pdbx_strand_id
1 'polypeptide(L)'
;MSTTIGLGYCSQKNADIFPAALKVATSFGYGLLDGIVYAEPDVVAGLSGVSRIEGWDKVLFLQAPRKGTVALAFDIHNELIDFEVKGVRPKFFDFLTEVVSVCSVECDKLAIFFAGEWSRGDRVRYTYGTVNDLISLLSLPGNWGFRYLCLETGHMQDSDDVPLVFDLKF
;
A
#
# COMPACT_ATOMS: atom_id res chain seq x y z
N MET A 1 -8.86 -9.93 -6.93
CA MET A 1 -9.15 -9.01 -5.82
C MET A 1 -8.80 -7.60 -6.26
N SER A 2 -9.56 -6.59 -5.81
CA SER A 2 -9.22 -5.18 -6.00
C SER A 2 -8.49 -4.74 -4.74
N THR A 3 -7.25 -4.28 -4.87
CA THR A 3 -6.49 -3.80 -3.72
C THR A 3 -6.13 -2.34 -3.94
N THR A 4 -6.60 -1.50 -3.02
CA THR A 4 -6.13 -0.13 -2.85
C THR A 4 -4.77 -0.18 -2.15
N ILE A 5 -3.76 0.42 -2.76
CA ILE A 5 -2.43 0.59 -2.16
C ILE A 5 -2.12 2.09 -2.11
N GLY A 6 -1.67 2.57 -0.95
CA GLY A 6 -1.36 3.98 -0.79
C GLY A 6 -0.30 4.28 0.26
N LEU A 7 0.03 5.57 0.33
CA LEU A 7 1.02 6.15 1.23
C LEU A 7 0.31 7.15 2.13
N GLY A 8 0.32 6.94 3.44
CA GLY A 8 -0.07 7.95 4.42
C GLY A 8 1.18 8.59 4.99
N TYR A 9 1.28 9.92 5.04
CA TYR A 9 2.50 10.58 5.49
C TYR A 9 2.23 11.86 6.26
N CYS A 10 3.27 12.35 6.94
CA CYS A 10 3.35 13.68 7.52
C CYS A 10 4.60 14.38 6.97
N SER A 11 4.42 15.56 6.39
CA SER A 11 5.48 16.31 5.70
C SER A 11 6.20 17.29 6.64
N GLN A 12 7.52 17.37 6.51
CA GLN A 12 8.31 18.40 7.18
C GLN A 12 7.95 19.77 6.64
N LYS A 13 7.52 20.68 7.51
CA LYS A 13 7.23 22.09 7.16
C LYS A 13 6.28 22.23 5.96
N ASN A 14 5.36 21.30 5.74
CA ASN A 14 4.44 21.24 4.59
C ASN A 14 5.14 21.09 3.23
N ALA A 15 6.27 20.38 3.15
CA ALA A 15 6.90 20.04 1.88
C ALA A 15 5.95 19.22 1.00
N ASP A 16 5.77 19.63 -0.26
CA ASP A 16 4.97 18.88 -1.22
C ASP A 16 5.81 17.79 -1.88
N ILE A 17 5.69 16.55 -1.38
CA ILE A 17 6.40 15.39 -1.92
C ILE A 17 5.76 14.84 -3.19
N PHE A 18 4.53 15.26 -3.52
CA PHE A 18 3.74 14.62 -4.59
C PHE A 18 4.44 14.66 -5.95
N PRO A 19 5.05 15.77 -6.41
CA PRO A 19 5.76 15.79 -7.70
C PRO A 19 6.93 14.80 -7.76
N ALA A 20 7.67 14.65 -6.66
CA ALA A 20 8.81 13.75 -6.58
C ALA A 20 8.35 12.28 -6.54
N ALA A 21 7.36 11.96 -5.70
CA ALA A 21 6.77 10.63 -5.61
C ALA A 21 6.08 10.22 -6.94
N LEU A 22 5.40 11.14 -7.61
CA LEU A 22 4.77 10.90 -8.91
C LEU A 22 5.81 10.61 -10.00
N LYS A 23 6.96 11.29 -9.97
CA LYS A 23 8.07 11.03 -10.90
C LYS A 23 8.61 9.60 -10.72
N VAL A 24 8.79 9.16 -9.47
CA VAL A 24 9.17 7.77 -9.15
C VAL A 24 8.09 6.80 -9.61
N ALA A 25 6.82 6.99 -9.23
CA ALA A 25 5.74 6.12 -9.69
C ALA A 25 5.71 6.00 -11.22
N THR A 26 5.95 7.10 -11.93
CA THR A 26 6.01 7.14 -13.39
C THR A 26 7.14 6.33 -14.00
N SER A 27 8.35 6.34 -13.42
CA SER A 27 9.47 5.55 -13.94
C SER A 27 9.21 4.05 -13.87
N PHE A 28 8.42 3.60 -12.89
CA PHE A 28 7.98 2.21 -12.75
C PHE A 28 6.67 1.88 -13.51
N GLY A 29 6.08 2.87 -14.19
CA GLY A 29 4.83 2.68 -14.94
C GLY A 29 3.56 2.68 -14.08
N TYR A 30 3.62 3.20 -12.86
CA TYR A 30 2.48 3.38 -11.94
C TYR A 30 1.94 4.80 -11.96
N GLY A 31 0.63 4.97 -11.78
CA GLY A 31 0.02 6.27 -11.51
C GLY A 31 0.09 6.58 -10.02
N LEU A 32 -0.04 7.86 -9.68
CA LEU A 32 -0.13 8.33 -8.31
C LEU A 32 -1.19 9.43 -8.22
N LEU A 33 -2.11 9.31 -7.28
CA LEU A 33 -3.19 10.26 -7.04
C LEU A 33 -3.03 10.88 -5.65
N ASP A 34 -3.30 12.18 -5.51
CA ASP A 34 -3.17 12.92 -4.24
C ASP A 34 -4.54 13.18 -3.61
N GLY A 35 -4.76 12.58 -2.44
CA GLY A 35 -5.91 12.87 -1.59
C GLY A 35 -6.96 11.77 -1.58
N ILE A 36 -7.65 11.67 -0.44
CA ILE A 36 -8.63 10.62 -0.13
C ILE A 36 -9.84 10.59 -1.08
N VAL A 37 -10.07 11.66 -1.85
CA VAL A 37 -11.12 11.72 -2.88
C VAL A 37 -10.96 10.66 -3.96
N TYR A 38 -9.75 10.12 -4.12
CA TYR A 38 -9.42 9.09 -5.10
C TYR A 38 -9.51 7.66 -4.56
N ALA A 39 -9.77 7.49 -3.27
CA ALA A 39 -9.93 6.18 -2.65
C ALA A 39 -11.20 5.46 -3.15
N GLU A 40 -11.20 4.13 -3.10
CA GLU A 40 -12.43 3.37 -3.29
C GLU A 40 -13.44 3.70 -2.18
N PRO A 41 -14.75 3.83 -2.49
CA PRO A 41 -15.78 4.18 -1.51
C PRO A 41 -15.74 3.31 -0.25
N ASP A 42 -15.49 2.01 -0.42
CA ASP A 42 -15.48 1.01 0.64
C ASP A 42 -14.23 1.08 1.54
N VAL A 43 -13.24 1.90 1.17
CA VAL A 43 -12.01 2.11 1.95
C VAL A 43 -11.99 3.46 2.66
N VAL A 44 -12.76 4.45 2.17
CA VAL A 44 -12.73 5.84 2.67
C VAL A 44 -12.94 5.93 4.18
N ALA A 45 -13.91 5.19 4.71
CA ALA A 45 -14.32 5.30 6.12
C ALA A 45 -13.23 4.83 7.08
N GLY A 46 -12.61 3.69 6.81
CA GLY A 46 -11.51 3.14 7.58
C GLY A 46 -10.22 3.94 7.42
N LEU A 47 -9.90 4.33 6.17
CA LEU A 47 -8.74 5.15 5.87
C LEU A 47 -8.79 6.51 6.58
N SER A 48 -9.94 7.18 6.58
CA SER A 48 -10.13 8.43 7.34
C SER A 48 -9.90 8.23 8.84
N GLY A 49 -10.28 7.06 9.37
CA GLY A 49 -10.07 6.69 10.76
C GLY A 49 -8.58 6.56 11.10
N VAL A 50 -7.83 5.80 10.30
CA VAL A 50 -6.40 5.60 10.53
C VAL A 50 -5.59 6.88 10.29
N SER A 51 -5.89 7.67 9.24
CA SER A 51 -5.16 8.90 8.96
C SER A 51 -5.22 9.86 10.15
N ARG A 52 -6.38 9.94 10.79
CA ARG A 52 -6.57 10.76 12.00
C ARG A 52 -5.80 10.21 13.21
N ILE A 53 -5.77 8.88 13.40
CA ILE A 53 -5.08 8.25 14.54
C ILE A 53 -3.56 8.35 14.37
N GLU A 54 -3.07 8.05 13.17
CA GLU A 54 -1.65 8.04 12.84
C GLU A 54 -1.08 9.44 12.59
N GLY A 55 -1.93 10.45 12.47
CA GLY A 55 -1.54 11.86 12.27
C GLY A 55 -1.06 12.16 10.85
N TRP A 56 -1.57 11.45 9.84
CA TRP A 56 -1.23 11.71 8.45
C TRP A 56 -1.89 13.01 7.97
N ASP A 57 -1.08 13.94 7.46
CA ASP A 57 -1.57 15.19 6.88
C ASP A 57 -2.00 15.01 5.41
N LYS A 58 -1.45 13.98 4.76
CA LYS A 58 -1.59 13.70 3.34
C LYS A 58 -1.67 12.20 3.08
N VAL A 59 -2.38 11.85 2.02
CA VAL A 59 -2.53 10.46 1.56
C VAL A 59 -2.39 10.41 0.05
N LEU A 60 -1.50 9.56 -0.46
CA LEU A 60 -1.34 9.27 -1.88
C LEU A 60 -1.81 7.86 -2.20
N PHE A 61 -2.22 7.64 -3.44
CA PHE A 61 -2.71 6.35 -3.90
C PHE A 61 -2.04 5.92 -5.19
N LEU A 62 -1.63 4.65 -5.25
CA LEU A 62 -1.08 4.06 -6.45
C LEU A 62 -2.17 3.64 -7.42
N GLN A 63 -1.85 3.75 -8.71
CA GLN A 63 -2.65 3.19 -9.79
C GLN A 63 -1.81 2.26 -10.66
N ALA A 64 -2.32 1.06 -10.88
CA ALA A 64 -1.70 0.08 -11.76
C ALA A 64 -2.80 -0.83 -12.33
N PRO A 65 -3.23 -0.67 -13.59
CA PRO A 65 -2.66 0.18 -14.64
C PRO A 65 -2.93 1.68 -14.41
N ARG A 66 -2.18 2.55 -15.10
CA ARG A 66 -2.32 4.03 -15.05
C ARG A 66 -3.60 4.50 -15.75
N LYS A 67 -4.77 4.12 -15.25
CA LYS A 67 -6.06 4.44 -15.88
C LYS A 67 -7.11 4.76 -14.82
N GLY A 68 -7.79 5.89 -15.01
CA GLY A 68 -9.02 6.21 -14.31
C GLY A 68 -8.89 7.22 -13.18
N THR A 69 -10.00 7.40 -12.47
CA THR A 69 -10.19 8.37 -11.37
C THR A 69 -10.21 7.68 -10.00
N VAL A 70 -9.90 6.39 -9.94
CA VAL A 70 -9.95 5.57 -8.72
C VAL A 70 -8.59 4.89 -8.52
N ALA A 71 -8.18 4.80 -7.25
CA ALA A 71 -6.94 4.23 -6.76
C ALA A 71 -6.89 2.69 -6.77
N LEU A 72 -6.73 2.09 -7.95
CA LEU A 72 -6.66 0.62 -8.09
C LEU A 72 -5.29 0.13 -8.51
N ALA A 73 -4.75 -0.86 -7.80
CA ALA A 73 -3.41 -1.42 -8.00
C ALA A 73 -3.41 -2.89 -8.47
N PHE A 74 -4.31 -3.25 -9.39
CA PHE A 74 -4.42 -4.61 -9.96
C PHE A 74 -3.11 -5.18 -10.51
N ASP A 75 -2.34 -4.39 -11.25
CA ASP A 75 -1.09 -4.89 -11.84
C ASP A 75 -0.05 -5.19 -10.76
N ILE A 76 -0.03 -4.43 -9.65
CA ILE A 76 0.86 -4.70 -8.52
C ILE A 76 0.46 -6.01 -7.84
N HIS A 77 -0.84 -6.26 -7.66
CA HIS A 77 -1.33 -7.54 -7.15
C HIS A 77 -0.88 -8.72 -8.02
N ASN A 78 -0.97 -8.58 -9.35
CA ASN A 78 -0.49 -9.60 -10.30
C ASN A 78 1.03 -9.82 -10.20
N GLU A 79 1.82 -8.76 -10.02
CA GLU A 79 3.27 -8.90 -9.80
C GLU A 79 3.60 -9.68 -8.54
N LEU A 80 2.88 -9.45 -7.44
CA LEU A 80 3.06 -10.18 -6.19
C LEU A 80 2.69 -11.67 -6.34
N ILE A 81 1.63 -11.99 -7.08
CA ILE A 81 1.27 -13.37 -7.41
C ILE A 81 2.34 -14.02 -8.29
N ASP A 82 2.82 -13.33 -9.31
CA ASP A 82 3.85 -13.85 -10.21
C ASP A 82 5.17 -14.09 -9.48
N PHE A 83 5.51 -13.28 -8.48
CA PHE A 83 6.63 -13.55 -7.59
C PHE A 83 6.42 -14.84 -6.81
N GLU A 84 5.25 -15.01 -6.20
CA GLU A 84 4.93 -16.20 -5.41
C GLU A 84 4.98 -17.49 -6.24
N VAL A 85 4.38 -17.47 -7.43
CA VAL A 85 4.19 -18.67 -8.26
C VAL A 85 5.39 -18.96 -9.15
N LYS A 86 6.06 -17.92 -9.67
CA LYS A 86 7.10 -18.03 -10.70
C LYS A 86 8.47 -17.56 -10.22
N GLY A 87 8.59 -16.97 -9.03
CA GLY A 87 9.84 -16.40 -8.52
C GLY A 87 10.28 -15.13 -9.24
N VAL A 88 9.41 -14.50 -10.03
CA VAL A 88 9.74 -13.29 -10.80
C VAL A 88 9.68 -12.08 -9.87
N ARG A 89 10.82 -11.44 -9.60
CA ARG A 89 10.87 -10.27 -8.69
C ARG A 89 9.94 -9.14 -9.18
N PRO A 90 9.02 -8.63 -8.34
CA PRO A 90 8.17 -7.49 -8.66
C PRO A 90 9.00 -6.22 -8.84
N LYS A 91 8.71 -5.44 -9.89
CA LYS A 91 9.26 -4.07 -9.98
C LYS A 91 8.68 -3.18 -8.88
N PHE A 92 7.53 -3.56 -8.31
CA PHE A 92 6.97 -2.93 -7.11
C PHE A 92 7.96 -2.87 -5.95
N PHE A 93 8.84 -3.87 -5.75
CA PHE A 93 9.81 -3.84 -4.65
C PHE A 93 10.89 -2.77 -4.84
N ASP A 94 11.31 -2.55 -6.09
CA ASP A 94 12.29 -1.52 -6.41
C ASP A 94 11.65 -0.13 -6.34
N PHE A 95 10.39 -0.01 -6.77
CA PHE A 95 9.57 1.20 -6.54
C PHE A 95 9.47 1.56 -5.06
N LEU A 96 9.18 0.58 -4.18
CA LEU A 96 9.10 0.82 -2.73
C LEU A 96 10.40 1.41 -2.19
N THR A 97 11.53 0.88 -2.64
CA THR A 97 12.85 1.38 -2.22
C THR A 97 13.06 2.83 -2.66
N GLU A 98 12.76 3.17 -3.91
CA GLU A 98 12.95 4.52 -4.43
C GLU A 98 11.98 5.54 -3.82
N VAL A 99 10.70 5.19 -3.68
CA VAL A 99 9.70 6.12 -3.14
C VAL A 99 9.97 6.41 -1.66
N VAL A 100 10.38 5.40 -0.88
CA VAL A 100 10.77 5.58 0.52
C VAL A 100 12.02 6.43 0.64
N SER A 101 13.00 6.25 -0.24
CA SER A 101 14.19 7.12 -0.26
C SER A 101 13.82 8.59 -0.48
N VAL A 102 12.92 8.89 -1.41
CA VAL A 102 12.46 10.27 -1.66
C VAL A 102 11.69 10.83 -0.47
N CYS A 103 10.77 10.03 0.10
CA CYS A 103 9.93 10.48 1.21
C CYS A 103 10.73 10.64 2.52
N SER A 104 11.75 9.80 2.76
CA SER A 104 12.54 9.83 4.00
C SER A 104 13.29 11.15 4.25
N VAL A 105 13.50 11.95 3.20
CA VAL A 105 14.17 13.25 3.30
C VAL A 105 13.21 14.35 3.75
N GLU A 106 11.93 14.24 3.36
CA GLU A 106 10.94 15.33 3.46
C GLU A 106 9.76 14.97 4.39
N CYS A 107 9.67 13.72 4.87
CA CYS A 107 8.59 13.25 5.72
C CYS A 107 9.08 12.93 7.14
N ASP A 108 8.34 13.39 8.14
CA ASP A 108 8.54 13.00 9.54
C ASP A 108 7.94 11.62 9.83
N LYS A 109 6.93 11.22 9.05
CA LYS A 109 6.27 9.92 9.14
C LYS A 109 5.81 9.45 7.76
N LEU A 110 5.93 8.16 7.49
CA LEU A 110 5.43 7.52 6.27
C LEU A 110 4.92 6.12 6.62
N ALA A 111 3.74 5.80 6.14
CA ALA A 111 3.19 4.47 6.19
C ALA A 111 2.72 4.05 4.81
N ILE A 112 2.84 2.76 4.51
CA ILE A 112 2.23 2.14 3.33
C ILE A 112 1.04 1.32 3.80
N PHE A 113 -0.08 1.43 3.11
CA PHE A 113 -1.27 0.64 3.41
C PHE A 113 -1.78 -0.14 2.21
N PHE A 114 -2.44 -1.26 2.50
CA PHE A 114 -3.09 -2.17 1.57
C PHE A 114 -4.50 -2.46 2.08
N ALA A 115 -5.52 -2.33 1.24
CA ALA A 115 -6.91 -2.63 1.62
C ALA A 115 -7.74 -3.06 0.40
N GLY A 116 -8.50 -4.15 0.53
CA GLY A 116 -9.62 -4.46 -0.38
C GLY A 116 -10.90 -3.77 0.05
N GLU A 117 -11.22 -3.85 1.34
CA GLU A 117 -12.33 -3.15 1.99
C GLU A 117 -11.84 -2.59 3.34
N TRP A 118 -12.37 -1.45 3.78
CA TRP A 118 -12.00 -0.87 5.07
C TRP A 118 -13.07 0.04 5.66
N SER A 119 -13.88 -0.52 6.55
CA SER A 119 -14.85 0.21 7.36
C SER A 119 -14.23 0.82 8.62
N ARG A 120 -14.90 1.83 9.18
CA ARG A 120 -14.42 2.60 10.35
C ARG A 120 -14.17 1.74 11.61
N GLY A 121 -14.88 0.63 11.76
CA GLY A 121 -14.80 -0.25 12.93
C GLY A 121 -13.85 -1.44 12.75
N ASP A 122 -13.26 -1.58 11.57
CA ASP A 122 -12.49 -2.77 11.23
C ASP A 122 -11.16 -2.79 11.98
N ARG A 123 -10.73 -4.00 12.29
CA ARG A 123 -9.38 -4.22 12.78
C ARG A 123 -8.41 -4.07 11.63
N VAL A 124 -7.23 -3.55 11.95
CA VAL A 124 -6.17 -3.28 10.98
C VAL A 124 -4.96 -4.05 11.43
N ARG A 125 -4.32 -4.77 10.50
CA ARG A 125 -3.00 -5.31 10.73
C ARG A 125 -2.02 -4.15 10.74
N TYR A 126 -1.39 -3.93 11.88
CA TYR A 126 -0.43 -2.85 12.05
C TYR A 126 0.93 -3.45 12.37
N THR A 127 1.95 -3.03 11.62
CA THR A 127 3.35 -3.40 11.86
C THR A 127 4.25 -2.25 11.44
N TYR A 128 5.55 -2.37 11.70
CA TYR A 128 6.53 -1.34 11.38
C TYR A 128 7.91 -1.92 11.07
N GLY A 129 8.75 -1.14 10.39
CA GLY A 129 10.12 -1.54 10.09
C GLY A 129 10.75 -0.69 8.99
N THR A 130 11.88 -1.15 8.48
CA THR A 130 12.53 -0.55 7.31
C THR A 130 11.81 -0.97 6.02
N VAL A 131 12.16 -0.34 4.89
CA VAL A 131 11.65 -0.78 3.57
C VAL A 131 12.02 -2.23 3.25
N ASN A 132 13.17 -2.71 3.72
CA ASN A 132 13.59 -4.11 3.55
C ASN A 132 12.72 -5.07 4.37
N ASP A 133 12.26 -4.65 5.56
CA ASP A 133 11.33 -5.44 6.36
C ASP A 133 9.96 -5.52 5.68
N LEU A 134 9.49 -4.42 5.08
CA LEU A 134 8.26 -4.44 4.26
C LEU A 134 8.42 -5.37 3.04
N ILE A 135 9.51 -5.26 2.28
CA ILE A 135 9.76 -6.14 1.13
C ILE A 135 9.82 -7.60 1.58
N SER A 136 10.45 -7.88 2.72
CA SER A 136 10.51 -9.24 3.28
C SER A 136 9.13 -9.76 3.65
N LEU A 137 8.28 -8.91 4.26
CA LEU A 137 6.88 -9.23 4.55
C LEU A 137 6.11 -9.56 3.28
N LEU A 138 6.20 -8.71 2.25
CA LEU A 138 5.50 -8.89 0.97
C LEU A 138 6.04 -10.08 0.15
N SER A 139 7.28 -10.50 0.41
CA SER A 139 7.90 -11.64 -0.25
C SER A 139 7.38 -12.98 0.27
N LEU A 140 6.69 -12.99 1.40
CA LEU A 140 6.11 -14.19 1.98
C LEU A 140 4.73 -14.45 1.35
N PRO A 141 4.44 -15.69 0.92
CA PRO A 141 3.17 -16.04 0.28
C PRO A 141 1.96 -15.60 1.08
N GLY A 142 1.06 -14.86 0.44
CA GLY A 142 -0.18 -14.39 1.05
C GLY A 142 -0.04 -13.38 2.19
N ASN A 143 1.13 -12.80 2.49
CA ASN A 143 1.29 -11.87 3.62
C ASN A 143 0.89 -10.40 3.33
N TRP A 144 0.80 -10.02 2.06
CA TRP A 144 0.15 -8.77 1.69
C TRP A 144 -1.39 -8.87 1.91
N GLY A 145 -1.95 -10.09 1.80
CA GLY A 145 -3.29 -10.48 2.28
C GLY A 145 -3.24 -11.30 3.58
N PHE A 146 -4.32 -12.02 3.87
CA PHE A 146 -4.42 -13.10 4.86
C PHE A 146 -4.55 -14.42 4.12
N ARG A 147 -3.71 -15.39 4.43
CA ARG A 147 -3.86 -16.75 3.93
C ARG A 147 -4.32 -17.69 5.05
N TYR A 148 -5.43 -18.38 4.84
CA TYR A 148 -6.00 -19.30 5.82
C TYR A 148 -6.25 -20.68 5.20
N LEU A 149 -6.05 -21.73 6.00
CA LEU A 149 -6.43 -23.10 5.66
C LEU A 149 -7.88 -23.32 6.11
N CYS A 150 -8.79 -23.51 5.15
CA CYS A 150 -10.17 -23.91 5.46
C CYS A 150 -10.17 -25.39 5.87
N LEU A 151 -10.30 -25.66 7.17
CA LEU A 151 -10.23 -27.03 7.71
C LEU A 151 -11.35 -27.95 7.18
N GLU A 152 -12.51 -27.38 6.83
CA GLU A 152 -13.65 -28.14 6.29
C GLU A 152 -13.38 -28.64 4.87
N THR A 153 -12.71 -27.83 4.04
CA THR A 153 -12.46 -28.15 2.63
C THR A 153 -11.04 -28.64 2.36
N GLY A 154 -10.11 -28.42 3.30
CA GLY A 154 -8.69 -28.68 3.12
C GLY A 154 -7.98 -27.72 2.17
N HIS A 155 -8.66 -26.67 1.69
CA HIS A 155 -8.11 -25.71 0.72
C HIS A 155 -7.58 -24.44 1.40
N MET A 156 -6.50 -23.89 0.83
CA MET A 156 -6.00 -22.58 1.18
C MET A 156 -6.87 -21.50 0.53
N GLN A 157 -7.16 -20.43 1.27
CA GLN A 157 -7.88 -19.26 0.79
C GLN A 157 -7.10 -17.99 1.13
N ASP A 158 -7.06 -17.07 0.19
CA ASP A 158 -6.48 -15.74 0.34
C ASP A 158 -7.61 -14.73 0.56
N SER A 159 -7.44 -13.82 1.52
CA SER A 159 -8.38 -12.75 1.88
C SER A 159 -7.63 -11.42 1.97
N ASP A 160 -8.18 -10.36 1.41
CA ASP A 160 -7.73 -8.99 1.59
C ASP A 160 -8.68 -8.17 2.49
N ASP A 161 -9.57 -8.87 3.20
CA ASP A 161 -10.64 -8.29 4.05
C ASP A 161 -10.09 -7.56 5.28
N VAL A 162 -8.84 -7.85 5.67
CA VAL A 162 -8.18 -7.17 6.80
C VAL A 162 -7.07 -6.26 6.27
N PRO A 163 -7.30 -4.93 6.30
CA PRO A 163 -6.31 -3.94 5.88
C PRO A 163 -4.97 -4.12 6.57
N LEU A 164 -3.90 -3.81 5.85
CA LEU A 164 -2.54 -3.74 6.38
C LEU A 164 -2.07 -2.29 6.37
N VAL A 165 -1.46 -1.86 7.48
CA VAL A 165 -0.69 -0.63 7.59
C VAL A 165 0.71 -1.00 8.06
N PHE A 166 1.71 -0.56 7.30
CA PHE A 166 3.12 -0.72 7.61
C PHE A 166 3.75 0.65 7.81
N ASP A 167 4.08 0.98 9.06
CA ASP A 167 4.74 2.23 9.42
C ASP A 167 6.26 2.12 9.17
N LEU A 168 6.80 3.00 8.34
CA LEU A 168 8.19 2.94 7.92
C LEU A 168 9.10 3.70 8.88
N LYS A 169 10.25 3.08 9.15
CA LYS A 169 11.36 3.64 9.91
C LYS A 169 12.51 3.93 8.95
N PHE A 170 12.96 5.17 8.95
CA PHE A 170 14.14 5.66 8.22
C PHE A 170 15.12 6.31 9.19
#